data_AF-X0U320-F1
#
_entry.id   AF-X0U320-F1
#
_cell.length_a   1.000
_cell.length_b   1.000
_cell.length_c   1.000
_cell.angle_alpha   90.00
_cell.angle_beta   90.00
_cell.angle_gamma   90.00
#
_symmetry.space_group_name_H-M   'P 1'
#
loop_
_entity.id
_entity.type
_entity.pdbx_description
1 polymer ?
#
loop_
_entity_poly.entity_id
_entity_poly.type
_entity_poly.pdbx_seq_one_letter_code
_entity_poly.pdbx_strand_id
1 'polypeptide(L)' 'LANNRNLDEIKEFLEVDSIGYQSLEGLLSCAAQPPDHYCTACWNGKYRIPVDIALNKFSMEHYQLRMFDDFSQADG' A
#
# COMPACT_ATOMS: atom_id res chain seq x y z
N LEU A 1 -2.83 10.71 -1.34
CA LEU A 1 -2.85 11.95 -0.53
C LEU A 1 -1.79 11.92 0.56
N ALA A 2 -1.85 10.99 1.52
CA ALA A 2 -0.95 10.96 2.68
C ALA A 2 0.47 10.39 2.44
N ASN A 3 0.79 9.92 1.22
CA ASN A 3 2.15 9.47 0.93
C ASN A 3 3.10 10.68 0.88
N ASN A 4 4.14 10.67 1.72
CA ASN A 4 5.12 11.75 1.84
C ASN A 4 4.52 13.15 2.07
N ARG A 5 3.41 13.22 2.81
CA ARG A 5 2.83 14.48 3.26
C ARG A 5 2.51 14.45 4.74
N ASN A 6 2.76 15.55 5.44
CA ASN A 6 2.31 15.75 6.81
C ASN A 6 0.86 16.28 6.85
N LEU A 7 0.28 16.44 8.05
CA LEU A 7 -1.11 16.87 8.21
C LEU A 7 -1.37 18.29 7.66
N ASP A 8 -0.43 19.22 7.85
CA ASP A 8 -0.58 20.61 7.42
C ASP A 8 -0.55 20.70 5.88
N GLU A 9 0.37 19.97 5.24
CA GLU A 9 0.47 19.90 3.77
C GLU A 9 -0.80 19.30 3.13
N ILE A 10 -1.45 18.36 3.83
CA ILE A 10 -2.70 17.76 3.36
C ILE A 10 -3.87 18.73 3.58
N LYS A 11 -3.92 19.39 4.74
CA LYS A 11 -4.94 20.38 5.07
C LYS A 11 -4.96 21.52 4.05
N GLU A 12 -3.77 22.05 3.74
CA GLU A 12 -3.62 23.13 2.76
C GLU A 12 -3.96 22.66 1.35
N PHE A 13 -3.52 21.46 0.96
CA PHE A 13 -3.89 20.89 -0.34
C PHE A 13 -5.41 20.69 -0.51
N LEU A 14 -6.13 20.38 0.56
CA LEU A 14 -7.59 20.20 0.54
C LEU A 14 -8.37 21.50 0.76
N GLU A 15 -7.70 22.60 1.12
CA GLU A 15 -8.33 23.90 1.44
C GLU A 15 -9.40 23.82 2.55
N VAL A 16 -9.09 23.07 3.64
CA VAL A 16 -10.03 22.86 4.76
C VAL A 16 -9.55 23.49 6.08
N ASP A 17 -10.48 23.88 6.94
CA ASP A 17 -10.17 24.47 8.26
C ASP A 17 -9.58 23.45 9.26
N SER A 18 -9.90 22.17 9.11
CA SER A 18 -9.40 21.09 9.97
C SER A 18 -9.39 19.75 9.25
N ILE A 19 -8.52 18.85 9.69
CA ILE A 19 -8.43 17.47 9.23
C ILE A 19 -8.10 16.55 10.40
N GLY A 20 -8.64 15.33 10.39
CA GLY A 20 -8.30 14.29 11.34
C GLY A 20 -8.23 12.93 10.64
N TYR A 21 -7.25 12.11 11.04
CA TYR A 21 -7.18 10.71 10.64
C TYR A 21 -7.60 9.83 11.81
N GLN A 22 -8.27 8.73 11.49
CA GLN A 22 -8.56 7.71 12.50
C GLN A 22 -7.26 7.02 12.93
N SER A 23 -7.11 6.67 14.21
CA SER A 23 -5.95 5.90 14.65
C SER A 23 -6.03 4.45 14.17
N LEU A 24 -4.88 3.81 13.93
CA LEU A 24 -4.87 2.40 13.53
C LEU A 24 -5.54 1.52 14.60
N GLU A 25 -5.31 1.81 15.88
CA GLU A 25 -5.93 1.14 17.01
C GLU A 25 -7.46 1.33 17.02
N GLY A 26 -7.93 2.56 16.78
CA GLY A 26 -9.35 2.88 16.71
C GLY A 26 -10.06 2.31 15.48
N LEU A 27 -9.32 2.07 14.38
CA LEU A 27 -9.84 1.32 13.24
C LEU A 27 -10.03 -0.16 13.61
N LEU A 28 -9.01 -0.77 14.21
CA LEU A 28 -9.01 -2.20 14.54
C LEU A 28 -10.00 -2.55 15.66
N SER A 29 -10.26 -1.64 16.60
CA SER A 29 -11.26 -1.85 17.65
C SER A 29 -12.70 -1.95 17.14
N CYS A 30 -12.98 -1.40 15.95
CA CYS A 30 -14.29 -1.47 15.30
C CYS A 30 -14.45 -2.70 14.39
N ALA A 31 -13.37 -3.47 14.18
CA ALA A 31 -13.39 -4.62 13.29
C ALA A 31 -13.96 -5.86 13.98
N ALA A 32 -14.62 -6.74 13.21
CA ALA A 32 -15.33 -7.89 13.77
C ALA A 32 -14.43 -9.01 14.30
N GLN A 33 -13.19 -9.10 13.80
CA GLN A 33 -12.22 -10.13 14.15
C GLN A 33 -11.05 -9.52 14.95
N PRO A 34 -10.20 -10.35 15.57
CA PRO A 34 -9.00 -9.87 16.23
C PRO A 34 -8.07 -9.05 15.31
N PRO A 35 -7.29 -8.08 15.84
CA PRO A 35 -6.42 -7.22 15.03
C PRO A 35 -5.41 -7.96 14.15
N ASP A 36 -4.89 -9.08 14.66
CA ASP A 36 -3.96 -9.98 13.98
C ASP A 36 -4.62 -10.80 12.86
N HIS A 37 -5.89 -10.59 12.54
CA HIS A 37 -6.55 -11.14 11.34
C HIS A 37 -6.59 -10.16 10.14
N TYR A 38 -6.23 -8.88 10.33
CA TYR A 38 -6.30 -7.87 9.27
C TYR A 38 -4.92 -7.35 8.81
N CYS A 39 -4.66 -7.36 7.50
CA CYS A 39 -3.46 -6.73 6.97
C CYS A 39 -3.50 -5.20 7.20
N THR A 40 -2.44 -4.65 7.80
CA THR A 40 -2.30 -3.21 8.08
C THR A 40 -1.20 -2.54 7.24
N ALA A 41 -0.69 -3.21 6.21
CA ALA A 41 0.48 -2.75 5.46
C ALA A 41 0.26 -1.37 4.81
N CYS A 42 -0.95 -1.06 4.34
CA CYS A 42 -1.28 0.26 3.79
C CYS A 42 -1.22 1.40 4.83
N TRP A 43 -1.24 1.06 6.12
CA TRP A 43 -1.16 2.03 7.22
C TRP A 43 0.26 2.19 7.76
N ASN A 44 0.99 1.08 7.95
CA ASN A 44 2.27 1.08 8.66
C ASN A 44 3.45 0.51 7.84
N GLY A 45 3.23 0.11 6.60
CA GLY A 45 4.23 -0.50 5.72
C GLY A 45 4.63 -1.94 6.08
N LYS A 46 4.06 -2.55 7.13
CA LYS A 46 4.42 -3.90 7.58
C LYS A 46 3.55 -4.95 6.88
N TYR A 47 4.07 -5.52 5.80
CA TYR A 47 3.44 -6.63 5.10
C TYR A 47 3.56 -7.94 5.88
N ARG A 48 2.49 -8.74 5.90
CA ARG A 48 2.44 -10.05 6.58
C ARG A 48 3.01 -11.19 5.74
N ILE A 49 3.31 -10.89 4.48
CA ILE A 49 3.95 -11.80 3.54
C ILE A 49 5.31 -11.23 3.16
N PRO A 50 6.29 -12.08 2.81
CA PRO A 50 7.52 -11.62 2.19
C PRO A 50 7.20 -10.86 0.90
N VAL A 51 7.87 -9.72 0.70
CA VAL A 51 7.83 -9.00 -0.57
C VAL A 51 9.05 -9.46 -1.38
N ASP A 52 8.80 -10.19 -2.47
CA ASP A 52 9.86 -10.63 -3.39
C ASP A 52 10.40 -9.42 -4.17
N ILE A 53 11.71 -9.37 -4.39
CA ILE A 53 12.41 -8.32 -5.15
C ILE A 53 11.95 -8.28 -6.61
N ALA A 54 11.50 -9.42 -7.17
CA ALA A 54 10.92 -9.48 -8.50
C ALA A 54 9.55 -8.76 -8.60
N LEU A 55 8.87 -8.54 -7.46
CA LEU A 55 7.63 -7.78 -7.38
C LEU A 55 7.95 -6.32 -7.04
N ASN A 56 7.74 -5.44 -8.01
CA ASN A 56 7.89 -4.00 -7.84
C ASN A 56 6.52 -3.31 -7.95
N LYS A 57 6.49 -1.99 -7.69
CA LYS A 57 5.23 -1.23 -7.68
C LYS A 57 4.41 -1.30 -8.97
N PHE A 58 5.06 -1.64 -10.09
CA PHE A 58 4.46 -1.71 -11.42
C PHE A 58 4.04 -3.14 -11.81
N SER A 59 4.25 -4.15 -10.96
CA SER A 59 3.97 -5.56 -11.30
C SER A 59 2.50 -5.85 -11.63
N MET A 60 1.58 -4.98 -11.21
CA MET A 60 0.14 -5.09 -11.53
C MET A 60 -0.33 -4.10 -12.61
N GLU A 61 0.58 -3.30 -13.19
CA GLU A 61 0.23 -2.36 -14.25
C GLU A 61 0.22 -3.06 -15.62
N HIS A 62 -0.78 -2.72 -16.45
CA HIS A 62 -1.02 -3.34 -17.76
C HIS A 62 0.21 -3.40 -18.69
N TYR A 63 1.14 -2.45 -18.59
CA TYR A 63 2.33 -2.35 -19.42
C TYR A 63 3.50 -3.24 -18.97
N GLN A 64 3.40 -3.95 -17.84
CA GLN A 64 4.44 -4.84 -17.31
C GLN A 64 4.12 -6.34 -17.46
N LEU A 65 3.04 -6.70 -18.18
CA LEU A 65 2.68 -8.10 -18.46
C LEU A 65 3.68 -8.85 -19.37
N ARG A 66 4.80 -8.24 -19.78
CA ARG A 66 5.91 -8.91 -20.51
C ARG A 66 6.83 -9.73 -19.61
N MET A 67 6.38 -10.09 -18.40
CA MET A 67 7.14 -10.93 -17.46
C MET A 67 7.46 -12.34 -17.99
N PHE A 68 6.85 -12.76 -19.12
CA PHE A 68 7.12 -14.03 -19.80
C PHE A 68 7.85 -13.90 -21.14
N ASP A 69 8.16 -12.71 -21.63
CA ASP A 69 8.82 -12.56 -22.94
C ASP A 69 10.31 -12.92 -22.91
N ASP A 70 10.97 -12.80 -21.75
CA ASP A 70 12.40 -13.12 -21.58
C ASP A 70 12.68 -14.61 -21.30
N PHE A 71 11.66 -15.46 -21.14
CA PHE A 71 11.84 -16.91 -21.00
C PHE A 71 11.80 -17.67 -22.35
N SER A 72 11.61 -16.96 -23.47
CA SER A 72 11.48 -17.58 -24.81
C SER A 72 12.79 -17.67 -25.60
N GLN A 73 13.95 -17.38 -24.99
CA GLN A 73 15.27 -17.49 -25.64
C GLN A 73 16.27 -18.30 -24.80
N ALA A 74 15.83 -19.41 -24.23
CA ALA A 74 16.71 -20.39 -23.59
C ALA A 74 16.51 -21.83 -24.09
N ASP A 75 15.79 -22.03 -25.19
CA ASP A 75 15.71 -23.32 -25.89
C ASP A 75 15.85 -23.09 -27.41
N GLY A 76 17.07 -23.27 -27.91
CA GLY A 76 17.46 -23.14 -29.33
C GLY A 76 18.96 -23.04 -29.51
#